data_AF-A0A520JDD3-F1
#
_entry.id   AF-A0A520JDD3-F1
#
_cell.length_a   1.000
_cell.length_b   1.000
_cell.length_c   1.000
_cell.angle_alpha   90.00
_cell.angle_beta   90.00
_cell.angle_gamma   90.00
#
_symmetry.space_group_name_H-M   'P 1'
#
loop_
_entity.id
_entity.type
_entity.pdbx_description
1 polymer ?
#
loop_
_entity_poly.entity_id
_entity_poly.type
_entity_poly.pdbx_seq_one_letter_code
_entity_poly.pdbx_strand_id
1 'polypeptide(L)'
;MPSRPVTFLEKLPLLSSRPVLRHVLAAALSVGACLLRSGLDPWFPPGFPFLTFFPAVIVSVFLLGRGPGTLAAVLCGLMAWYYFIPPARSFAIGPGTALALGFYGAVVVVDITLVEWMQQANHRLRRERERSHDLAEQSARLAERNELLFRELQHRVSNNIQMVGAMLTLHRRGVDHALAKKALDDAAARVGLIGRIQRQLYDIDGKNTDLAAFLQGLVNDLAESDGRVGIRYDIAVEPGITLDGDS
;
A
#
# COMPACT_ATOMS: atom_id res chain seq x y z
N MET A 1 12.52 0.80 -5.03
CA MET A 1 11.84 2.12 -4.99
C MET A 1 12.50 2.97 -3.90
N PRO A 2 12.82 4.26 -4.14
CA PRO A 2 13.47 5.08 -3.12
C PRO A 2 12.47 5.34 -1.98
N SER A 3 12.80 4.86 -0.78
CA SER A 3 12.09 5.17 0.45
C SER A 3 12.05 6.69 0.63
N ARG A 4 10.88 7.31 0.43
CA ARG A 4 10.69 8.73 0.75
C ARG A 4 11.12 8.94 2.20
N PRO A 5 11.90 9.98 2.52
CA PRO A 5 12.32 10.25 3.89
C PRO A 5 11.06 10.45 4.72
N VAL A 6 10.86 9.57 5.70
CA VAL A 6 9.83 9.70 6.74
C VAL A 6 9.89 11.14 7.24
N THR A 7 8.84 11.91 6.97
CA THR A 7 8.85 13.36 7.21
C THR A 7 9.02 13.54 8.71
N PHE A 8 9.80 14.52 9.19
CA PHE A 8 10.04 14.71 10.64
C PHE A 8 8.74 14.81 11.46
N LEU A 9 7.68 15.35 10.84
CA LEU A 9 6.31 15.41 11.36
C LEU A 9 5.70 14.02 11.61
N GLU A 10 6.21 12.98 10.95
CA GLU A 10 5.73 11.61 11.10
C GLU A 10 6.24 10.95 12.40
N LYS A 11 7.29 11.46 13.05
CA LYS A 11 7.84 10.87 14.28
C LYS A 11 7.25 11.47 15.57
N LEU A 12 6.24 12.31 15.45
CA LEU A 12 5.54 12.90 16.58
C LEU A 12 4.52 11.91 17.17
N PRO A 13 4.39 11.83 18.51
CA PRO A 13 5.14 12.56 19.53
C PRO A 13 6.58 12.03 19.71
N LEU A 14 7.55 12.95 19.84
CA LEU A 14 8.95 12.62 20.05
C LEU A 14 9.17 11.99 21.44
N LEU A 15 10.18 11.13 21.56
CA LEU A 15 10.57 10.48 22.82
C LEU A 15 9.50 9.59 23.46
N SER A 16 8.64 8.96 22.65
CA SER A 16 7.59 8.02 23.11
C SER A 16 8.13 6.91 24.03
N SER A 17 9.39 6.50 23.86
CA SER A 17 10.08 5.48 24.67
C SER A 17 10.54 5.94 26.05
N ARG A 18 10.52 7.25 26.37
CA ARG A 18 10.98 7.80 27.67
C ARG A 18 9.94 8.76 28.27
N PRO A 19 8.92 8.25 29.00
CA PRO A 19 7.82 9.08 29.49
C PRO A 19 8.25 10.16 30.48
N VAL A 20 9.23 9.88 31.36
CA VAL A 20 9.73 10.85 32.34
C VAL A 20 10.35 12.07 31.64
N LEU A 21 11.19 11.83 30.63
CA LEU A 21 11.86 12.89 29.88
C LEU A 21 10.87 13.83 29.19
N ARG A 22 9.73 13.31 28.72
CA ARG A 22 8.68 14.13 28.10
C ARG A 22 8.06 15.12 29.08
N HIS A 23 7.77 14.67 30.31
CA HIS A 23 7.19 15.53 31.35
C HIS A 23 8.21 16.55 31.87
N VAL A 24 9.48 16.15 31.99
CA VAL A 24 10.57 17.06 32.35
C VAL A 24 10.74 18.15 31.29
N LEU A 25 10.72 17.80 30.00
CA LEU A 25 10.82 18.78 28.93
C LEU A 25 9.62 19.73 28.89
N ALA A 26 8.40 19.23 29.10
CA ALA A 26 7.20 20.05 29.22
C ALA A 26 7.31 21.04 30.39
N ALA A 27 7.74 20.59 31.57
CA ALA A 27 7.97 21.47 32.71
C ALA A 27 9.06 22.52 32.41
N ALA A 28 10.15 22.13 31.75
CA ALA A 28 11.21 23.05 31.34
C ALA A 28 10.71 24.11 30.35
N LEU A 29 9.86 23.73 29.39
CA LEU A 29 9.22 24.65 28.45
C LEU A 29 8.29 25.64 29.18
N SER A 30 7.49 25.18 30.15
CA SER A 30 6.66 26.05 30.98
C SER A 30 7.47 27.06 31.80
N VAL A 31 8.55 26.61 32.44
CA VAL A 31 9.47 27.49 33.17
C VAL A 31 10.15 28.48 32.23
N GLY A 32 10.62 28.02 31.08
CA GLY A 32 11.21 28.87 30.04
C GLY A 32 10.25 29.95 29.55
N ALA A 33 8.97 29.61 29.35
CA ALA A 33 7.93 30.57 28.97
C ALA A 33 7.67 31.63 30.04
N CYS A 34 7.72 31.24 31.32
CA CYS A 34 7.61 32.15 32.46
C CYS A 34 8.82 33.09 32.56
N LEU A 35 10.03 32.57 32.40
CA LEU A 35 11.26 33.37 32.41
C LEU A 35 11.28 34.36 31.24
N LEU A 36 10.91 33.89 30.05
CA LEU A 36 10.76 34.73 28.87
C LEU A 36 9.74 35.83 29.11
N ARG A 37 8.58 35.50 29.70
CA ARG A 37 7.55 36.49 30.03
C ARG A 37 8.06 37.55 31.01
N SER A 38 8.83 37.13 32.01
CA SER A 38 9.40 38.02 33.03
C SER A 38 10.41 38.99 32.42
N GLY A 39 11.26 38.51 31.51
CA GLY A 39 12.23 39.36 30.80
C GLY A 39 11.59 40.31 29.78
N LEU A 40 10.44 39.93 29.21
CA LEU A 40 9.69 40.76 28.26
C LEU A 40 8.74 41.76 28.94
N ASP A 41 8.57 41.69 30.26
CA ASP A 41 7.64 42.53 31.02
C ASP A 41 7.85 44.05 30.82
N PRO A 42 9.09 44.58 30.73
CA PRO A 42 9.32 46.00 30.46
C PRO A 42 8.83 46.48 29.09
N TRP A 43 8.65 45.56 28.13
CA TRP A 43 8.27 45.89 26.75
C TRP A 43 6.79 45.64 26.45
N PHE A 44 6.04 45.04 27.38
CA PHE A 44 4.63 44.70 27.17
C PHE A 44 3.69 45.62 27.95
N PRO A 45 2.63 46.14 27.30
CA PRO A 45 1.54 46.78 28.02
C PRO A 45 0.92 45.83 29.05
N PRO A 46 0.51 46.32 30.23
CA PRO A 46 -0.25 45.52 31.17
C PRO A 46 -1.55 45.04 30.51
N GLY A 47 -1.87 43.75 30.67
CA GLY A 47 -3.10 43.14 30.13
C GLY A 47 -2.95 41.79 29.44
N PHE A 48 -1.72 41.35 29.14
CA PHE A 48 -1.47 40.08 28.43
C PHE A 48 -0.68 39.07 29.28
N PRO A 49 -1.28 38.48 30.33
CA PRO A 49 -0.58 37.55 31.23
C PRO A 49 -0.22 36.21 30.57
N PHE A 50 -0.97 35.77 29.55
CA PHE A 50 -0.83 34.42 28.97
C PHE A 50 -0.04 34.35 27.65
N LEU A 51 0.42 35.48 27.09
CA LEU A 51 0.89 35.55 25.70
C LEU A 51 2.02 34.57 25.36
N THR A 52 3.04 34.48 26.22
CA THR A 52 4.18 33.56 26.02
C THR A 52 3.85 32.11 26.38
N PHE A 53 2.78 31.90 27.15
CA PHE A 53 2.38 30.60 27.65
C PHE A 53 1.60 29.81 26.59
N PHE A 54 0.82 30.45 25.70
CA PHE A 54 0.11 29.75 24.63
C PHE A 54 1.06 28.98 23.68
N PRO A 55 2.10 29.61 23.09
CA PRO A 55 3.03 28.88 22.23
C PRO A 55 3.73 27.73 22.96
N ALA A 56 4.08 27.91 24.23
CA ALA A 56 4.73 26.88 25.03
C ALA A 56 3.81 25.66 25.25
N VAL A 57 2.51 25.87 25.48
CA VAL A 57 1.53 24.78 25.59
C VAL A 57 1.33 24.09 24.25
N ILE A 58 1.14 24.85 23.16
CA ILE A 58 0.96 24.29 21.81
C ILE A 58 2.16 23.42 21.42
N VAL A 59 3.38 23.92 21.59
CA VAL A 59 4.61 23.17 21.30
C VAL A 59 4.71 21.94 22.19
N SER A 60 4.31 22.03 23.46
CA SER A 60 4.34 20.89 24.37
C SER A 60 3.36 19.80 23.96
N VAL A 61 2.11 20.14 23.66
CA VAL A 61 1.10 19.15 23.21
C VAL A 61 1.50 18.55 21.86
N PHE A 62 2.01 19.37 20.93
CA PHE A 62 2.39 18.94 19.59
C PHE A 62 3.62 18.02 19.57
N LEU A 63 4.70 18.41 20.26
CA LEU A 63 5.96 17.66 20.27
C LEU A 63 5.95 16.50 21.26
N LEU A 64 5.37 16.73 22.44
CA LEU A 64 5.45 15.81 23.56
C LEU A 64 4.16 15.03 23.76
N GLY A 65 3.02 15.39 23.14
CA GLY A 65 1.74 14.69 23.23
C GLY A 65 0.82 15.16 24.36
N ARG A 66 -0.39 14.58 24.46
CA ARG A 66 -1.47 15.05 25.36
C ARG A 66 -1.05 15.17 26.83
N GLY A 67 -0.50 14.12 27.43
CA GLY A 67 -0.15 14.10 28.87
C GLY A 67 0.85 15.17 29.32
N PRO A 68 2.06 15.26 28.73
CA PRO A 68 3.00 16.33 29.06
C PRO A 68 2.49 17.71 28.61
N GLY A 69 1.67 17.79 27.56
CA GLY A 69 1.01 19.03 27.13
C GLY A 69 -0.02 19.55 28.14
N THR A 70 -0.84 18.68 28.74
CA THR A 70 -1.76 19.07 29.82
C THR A 70 -1.02 19.48 31.08
N LEU A 71 0.08 18.81 31.40
CA LEU A 71 0.97 19.24 32.49
C LEU A 71 1.53 20.64 32.22
N ALA A 72 2.02 20.91 31.00
CA ALA A 72 2.50 22.23 30.62
C ALA A 72 1.39 23.29 30.75
N ALA A 73 0.16 22.98 30.31
CA ALA A 73 -0.99 23.87 30.46
C ALA A 73 -1.29 24.23 31.93
N VAL A 74 -1.31 23.23 32.81
CA VAL A 74 -1.56 23.47 34.24
C VAL A 74 -0.46 24.33 34.84
N LEU A 75 0.81 24.01 34.58
CA LEU A 75 1.95 24.78 35.10
C LEU A 75 1.94 26.23 34.58
N CYS A 76 1.72 26.41 33.27
CA CYS A 76 1.63 27.72 32.65
C CYS A 76 0.48 28.57 33.26
N GLY A 77 -0.70 27.97 33.43
CA GLY A 77 -1.84 28.64 34.06
C GLY A 77 -1.56 29.06 35.51
N LEU A 78 -0.95 28.17 36.31
CA LEU A 78 -0.59 28.45 37.70
C LEU A 78 0.49 29.54 37.81
N MET A 79 1.53 29.49 36.97
CA MET A 79 2.57 30.52 36.96
C MET A 79 2.02 31.87 36.51
N ALA A 80 1.18 31.89 35.48
CA ALA A 80 0.51 33.10 35.03
C ALA A 80 -0.36 33.70 36.14
N TRP A 81 -1.16 32.88 36.82
CA TRP A 81 -2.01 33.31 37.93
C TRP A 81 -1.20 33.90 39.09
N TYR A 82 -0.16 33.21 39.53
CA TYR A 82 0.60 33.64 40.71
C TYR A 82 1.51 34.85 40.44
N TYR A 83 2.14 34.95 39.27
CA TYR A 83 3.14 36.00 39.01
C TYR A 83 2.62 37.21 38.23
N PHE A 84 1.66 37.03 37.31
CA PHE A 84 1.34 38.05 36.31
C PHE A 84 -0.08 38.62 36.40
N ILE A 85 -0.96 38.05 37.23
CA ILE A 85 -2.32 38.57 37.45
C ILE A 85 -2.40 39.28 38.82
N PRO A 86 -2.73 40.58 38.86
CA PRO A 86 -2.93 41.30 40.12
C PRO A 86 -4.14 40.78 40.92
N PRO A 87 -4.06 40.68 42.26
CA PRO A 87 -2.90 40.96 43.11
C PRO A 87 -1.81 39.88 42.98
N ALA A 88 -0.59 40.31 42.65
CA ALA A 88 0.53 39.41 42.41
C ALA A 88 0.92 38.65 43.69
N ARG A 89 1.49 37.44 43.52
CA ARG A 89 1.86 36.51 44.60
C ARG A 89 0.67 36.09 45.48
N SER A 90 -0.52 36.05 44.88
CA SER A 90 -1.75 35.62 45.52
C SER A 90 -2.58 34.80 44.55
N PHE A 91 -3.42 33.93 45.10
CA PHE A 91 -4.45 33.20 44.36
C PHE A 91 -5.83 33.84 44.55
N ALA A 92 -5.87 35.16 44.76
CA ALA A 92 -7.13 35.88 44.86
C ALA A 92 -7.88 35.82 43.51
N ILE A 93 -9.17 35.47 43.58
CA ILE A 93 -10.04 35.42 42.42
C ILE A 93 -10.89 36.69 42.41
N GLY A 94 -10.53 37.63 41.56
CA GLY A 94 -11.40 38.74 41.19
C GLY A 94 -12.18 38.44 39.90
N PRO A 95 -13.19 39.26 39.54
CA PRO A 95 -13.96 39.09 38.30
C PRO A 95 -13.06 39.09 37.05
N GLY A 96 -12.04 39.95 37.02
CA GLY A 96 -11.05 40.00 35.92
C GLY A 96 -10.17 38.75 35.84
N THR A 97 -9.70 38.25 36.99
CA THR A 97 -8.91 37.00 37.08
C THR A 97 -9.70 35.80 36.62
N ALA A 98 -10.97 35.69 37.04
CA ALA A 98 -11.86 34.61 36.63
C ALA A 98 -12.09 34.62 35.11
N LEU A 99 -12.35 35.79 34.52
CA LEU A 99 -12.51 35.93 33.07
C LEU A 99 -11.22 35.55 32.31
N ALA A 100 -10.07 36.01 32.80
CA ALA A 100 -8.77 35.74 32.19
C ALA A 100 -8.41 34.24 32.23
N LEU A 101 -8.61 33.57 33.37
CA LEU A 101 -8.40 32.13 33.52
C LEU A 101 -9.40 31.31 32.69
N GLY A 102 -10.66 31.76 32.62
CA GLY A 102 -11.68 31.14 31.76
C GLY A 102 -11.31 31.21 30.28
N PHE A 103 -10.86 32.37 29.80
CA PHE A 103 -10.40 32.54 28.43
C PHE A 103 -9.16 31.69 28.13
N TYR A 104 -8.17 31.69 29.03
CA TYR A 104 -7.00 30.82 28.93
C TYR A 104 -7.38 29.34 28.83
N GLY A 105 -8.24 28.87 29.73
CA GLY A 105 -8.71 27.49 29.75
C GLY A 105 -9.43 27.10 28.46
N ALA A 106 -10.30 27.99 27.94
CA ALA A 106 -11.00 27.75 26.68
C ALA A 106 -10.03 27.61 25.50
N VAL A 107 -9.07 28.52 25.35
CA VAL A 107 -8.06 28.45 24.27
C VAL A 107 -7.22 27.18 24.39
N VAL A 108 -6.73 26.85 25.58
CA VAL A 108 -5.93 25.64 25.80
C VAL A 108 -6.70 24.36 25.50
N VAL A 109 -8.00 24.30 25.86
CA VAL A 109 -8.85 23.15 25.54
C VAL A 109 -8.99 23.02 24.03
N VAL A 110 -9.22 24.12 23.30
CA VAL A 110 -9.27 24.12 21.84
C VAL A 110 -7.95 23.65 21.24
N ASP A 111 -6.81 24.17 21.70
CA ASP A 111 -5.48 23.78 21.21
C ASP A 111 -5.21 22.29 21.44
N ILE A 112 -5.49 21.79 22.64
CA ILE A 112 -5.28 20.39 22.98
C ILE A 112 -6.17 19.49 22.13
N THR A 113 -7.46 19.81 22.01
CA THR A 113 -8.43 19.02 21.23
C THR A 113 -8.16 19.05 19.73
N LEU A 114 -7.63 20.15 19.20
CA LEU A 114 -7.20 20.27 17.82
C LEU A 114 -5.97 19.39 17.53
N VAL A 115 -4.95 19.42 18.39
CA VAL A 115 -3.71 18.67 18.20
C VAL A 115 -3.93 17.16 18.27
N GLU A 116 -4.52 16.66 19.36
CA GLU A 116 -5.82 16.02 19.21
C GLU A 116 -6.18 15.18 18.00
N TRP A 117 -7.24 15.70 17.42
CA TRP A 117 -7.87 15.28 16.20
C TRP A 117 -6.87 15.18 15.04
N MET A 118 -5.94 16.13 14.92
CA MET A 118 -4.90 16.09 13.88
C MET A 118 -3.97 14.88 14.02
N GLN A 119 -3.52 14.55 15.23
CA GLN A 119 -2.70 13.36 15.47
C GLN A 119 -3.48 12.08 15.17
N GLN A 120 -4.76 12.02 15.57
CA GLN A 120 -5.63 10.88 15.25
C GLN A 120 -5.86 10.72 13.74
N ALA A 121 -6.10 11.82 13.03
CA ALA A 121 -6.28 11.82 11.58
C ALA A 121 -5.01 11.33 10.85
N ASN A 122 -3.84 11.81 11.28
CA ASN A 122 -2.56 11.34 10.75
C ASN A 122 -2.32 9.86 11.03
N HIS A 123 -2.64 9.36 12.23
CA HIS A 123 -2.51 7.93 12.55
C HIS A 123 -3.45 7.05 11.71
N ARG A 124 -4.67 7.52 11.43
CA ARG A 124 -5.61 6.80 10.55
C ARG A 124 -5.04 6.68 9.13
N LEU A 125 -4.55 7.78 8.57
CA LEU A 125 -3.97 7.80 7.23
C LEU A 125 -2.77 6.86 7.11
N ARG A 126 -1.94 6.75 8.16
CA ARG A 126 -0.81 5.80 8.16
C ARG A 126 -1.24 4.36 8.19
N ARG A 127 -2.18 4.00 9.06
CA ARG A 127 -2.70 2.63 9.13
C ARG A 127 -3.33 2.20 7.80
N GLU A 128 -3.97 3.13 7.10
CA GLU A 128 -4.52 2.87 5.78
C GLU A 128 -3.43 2.66 4.73
N ARG A 129 -2.36 3.46 4.74
CA ARG A 129 -1.19 3.24 3.87
C ARG A 129 -0.49 1.90 4.13
N GLU A 130 -0.27 1.56 5.41
CA GLU A 130 0.34 0.28 5.79
C GLU A 130 -0.52 -0.90 5.30
N ARG A 131 -1.85 -0.84 5.52
CA ARG A 131 -2.77 -1.85 5.01
C ARG A 131 -2.77 -1.95 3.48
N SER A 132 -2.74 -0.82 2.79
CA SER A 132 -2.69 -0.78 1.32
C SER A 132 -1.42 -1.45 0.79
N HIS A 133 -0.27 -1.20 1.45
CA HIS A 133 0.99 -1.83 1.10
C HIS A 133 0.97 -3.35 1.36
N ASP A 134 0.47 -3.79 2.52
CA ASP A 134 0.36 -5.21 2.86
C ASP A 134 -0.57 -5.95 1.89
N LEU A 135 -1.69 -5.34 1.50
CA LEU A 135 -2.62 -5.91 0.51
C LEU A 135 -1.97 -6.00 -0.88
N ALA A 136 -1.21 -4.99 -1.29
CA ALA A 136 -0.50 -5.01 -2.56
C ALA A 136 0.56 -6.11 -2.59
N GLU A 137 1.33 -6.29 -1.51
CA GLU A 137 2.28 -7.41 -1.39
C GLU A 137 1.59 -8.77 -1.44
N GLN A 138 0.46 -8.93 -0.75
CA GLN A 138 -0.31 -10.17 -0.78
C GLN A 138 -0.85 -10.47 -2.17
N SER A 139 -1.39 -9.46 -2.86
CA SER A 139 -1.86 -9.58 -4.24
C SER A 139 -0.74 -10.02 -5.18
N ALA A 140 0.45 -9.41 -5.08
CA ALA A 140 1.61 -9.79 -5.89
C ALA A 140 2.04 -11.24 -5.63
N ARG A 141 2.07 -11.69 -4.37
CA ARG A 141 2.40 -13.10 -4.03
C ARG A 141 1.34 -14.08 -4.52
N LEU A 142 0.06 -13.70 -4.50
CA LEU A 142 -1.02 -14.54 -5.04
C LEU A 142 -0.94 -14.65 -6.55
N ALA A 143 -0.65 -13.54 -7.25
CA ALA A 143 -0.43 -13.53 -8.70
C ALA A 143 0.74 -14.45 -9.08
N GLU A 144 1.88 -14.34 -8.38
CA GLU A 144 3.05 -15.21 -8.62
C GLU A 144 2.72 -16.70 -8.38
N ARG A 145 1.97 -17.04 -7.31
CA ARG A 145 1.55 -18.42 -7.05
C ARG A 145 0.58 -18.92 -8.11
N ASN A 146 -0.36 -18.10 -8.56
CA ASN A 146 -1.30 -18.47 -9.61
C ASN A 146 -0.57 -18.75 -10.93
N GLU A 147 0.41 -17.92 -11.30
CA GLU A 147 1.23 -18.13 -12.49
C GLU A 147 1.98 -19.46 -12.44
N LEU A 148 2.63 -19.76 -11.31
CA LEU A 148 3.33 -21.03 -11.12
C LEU A 148 2.40 -22.25 -11.20
N LEU A 149 1.22 -22.17 -10.58
CA LEU A 149 0.21 -23.23 -10.62
C LEU A 149 -0.32 -23.43 -12.03
N PHE A 150 -0.61 -22.34 -12.75
CA PHE A 150 -1.12 -22.40 -14.11
C PHE A 150 -0.07 -23.02 -15.04
N ARG A 151 1.20 -22.62 -14.93
CA ARG A 151 2.32 -23.22 -15.65
C ARG A 151 2.44 -24.72 -15.41
N GLU A 152 2.36 -25.15 -14.14
CA GLU A 152 2.40 -26.57 -13.77
C GLU A 152 1.20 -27.35 -14.35
N LEU A 153 -0.01 -26.77 -14.30
CA LEU A 153 -1.20 -27.37 -14.89
C LEU A 153 -1.04 -27.55 -16.40
N GLN A 154 -0.55 -26.54 -17.12
CA GLN A 154 -0.36 -26.63 -18.57
C GLN A 154 0.69 -27.69 -18.95
N HIS A 155 1.80 -27.76 -18.22
CA HIS A 155 2.78 -28.83 -18.41
C HIS A 155 2.13 -30.22 -18.25
N ARG A 156 1.32 -30.42 -17.21
CA ARG A 156 0.60 -31.68 -16.98
C ARG A 156 -0.43 -31.98 -18.07
N VAL A 157 -1.18 -30.99 -18.51
CA VAL A 157 -2.16 -31.15 -19.60
C VAL A 157 -1.46 -31.56 -20.89
N SER A 158 -0.37 -30.89 -21.27
CA SER A 158 0.42 -31.28 -22.44
C SER A 158 0.94 -32.72 -22.31
N ASN A 159 1.45 -33.11 -21.14
CA ASN A 159 1.92 -34.49 -20.92
C ASN A 159 0.79 -35.51 -21.05
N ASN A 160 -0.40 -35.21 -20.53
CA ASN A 160 -1.57 -36.09 -20.65
C ASN A 160 -2.03 -36.24 -22.11
N ILE A 161 -2.03 -35.16 -22.89
CA ILE A 161 -2.37 -35.19 -24.32
C ILE A 161 -1.37 -36.07 -25.10
N GLN A 162 -0.08 -35.93 -24.81
CA GLN A 162 0.96 -36.76 -25.43
C GLN A 162 0.77 -38.25 -25.10
N MET A 163 0.39 -38.57 -23.85
CA MET A 163 0.09 -39.95 -23.44
C MET A 163 -1.10 -40.51 -24.21
N VAL A 164 -2.19 -39.74 -24.38
CA VAL A 164 -3.36 -40.16 -25.17
C VAL A 164 -2.95 -40.42 -26.62
N GLY A 165 -2.16 -39.54 -27.24
CA GLY A 165 -1.63 -39.74 -28.60
C GLY A 165 -0.78 -41.01 -28.74
N ALA A 166 0.07 -41.30 -27.75
CA ALA A 166 0.87 -42.53 -27.72
C ALA A 166 -0.01 -43.78 -27.59
N MET A 167 -1.05 -43.74 -26.74
CA MET A 167 -2.00 -44.85 -26.56
C MET A 167 -2.78 -45.16 -27.84
N LEU A 168 -3.20 -44.13 -28.59
CA LEU A 168 -3.88 -44.29 -29.88
C LEU A 168 -2.96 -44.98 -30.91
N THR A 169 -1.70 -44.53 -30.99
CA THR A 169 -0.68 -45.17 -31.85
C THR A 169 -0.41 -46.62 -31.44
N LEU A 170 -0.42 -46.92 -30.14
CA LEU A 170 -0.21 -48.26 -29.62
C LEU A 170 -1.40 -49.18 -29.93
N HIS A 171 -2.64 -48.72 -29.74
CA HIS A 171 -3.85 -49.45 -30.11
C HIS A 171 -3.92 -49.71 -31.61
N ARG A 172 -3.45 -48.77 -32.44
CA ARG A 172 -3.36 -48.95 -33.89
C ARG A 172 -2.58 -50.20 -34.30
N ARG A 173 -1.52 -50.54 -33.56
CA ARG A 173 -0.68 -51.72 -33.84
C ARG A 173 -1.43 -53.04 -33.66
N GLY A 174 -2.46 -53.08 -32.80
CA GLY A 174 -3.25 -54.27 -32.49
C GLY A 174 -4.54 -54.42 -33.29
N VAL A 175 -4.81 -53.53 -34.25
CA VAL A 175 -6.03 -53.56 -35.09
C VAL A 175 -5.67 -54.10 -36.47
N ASP A 176 -6.49 -54.98 -37.06
CA ASP A 176 -6.24 -55.55 -38.39
C ASP A 176 -6.95 -54.80 -39.53
N HIS A 177 -8.12 -54.22 -39.25
CA HIS A 177 -8.95 -53.60 -40.28
C HIS A 177 -8.40 -52.24 -40.76
N ALA A 178 -8.18 -52.09 -42.07
CA ALA A 178 -7.57 -50.90 -42.67
C ALA A 178 -8.32 -49.59 -42.40
N LEU A 179 -9.67 -49.60 -42.43
CA LEU A 179 -10.48 -48.43 -42.10
C LEU A 179 -10.32 -48.00 -40.62
N ALA A 180 -10.24 -48.97 -39.72
CA ALA A 180 -10.05 -48.70 -38.30
C ALA A 180 -8.63 -48.19 -37.98
N LYS A 181 -7.59 -48.66 -38.70
CA LYS A 181 -6.23 -48.08 -38.62
C LYS A 181 -6.22 -46.61 -39.04
N LYS A 182 -6.86 -46.29 -40.18
CA LYS A 182 -6.95 -44.91 -40.68
C LYS A 182 -7.68 -44.00 -39.68
N ALA A 183 -8.78 -44.47 -39.09
CA ALA A 183 -9.51 -43.70 -38.07
C ALA A 183 -8.65 -43.42 -36.81
N LEU A 184 -7.79 -44.35 -36.39
CA LEU A 184 -6.87 -44.17 -35.28
C LEU A 184 -5.70 -43.22 -35.63
N ASP A 185 -5.19 -43.27 -36.86
CA ASP A 185 -4.19 -42.31 -37.36
C ASP A 185 -4.76 -40.88 -37.36
N ASP A 186 -5.98 -40.69 -37.89
CA ASP A 186 -6.66 -39.40 -37.89
C ASP A 186 -6.90 -38.88 -36.46
N ALA A 187 -7.30 -39.77 -35.54
CA ALA A 187 -7.49 -39.41 -34.13
C ALA A 187 -6.17 -39.01 -33.45
N ALA A 188 -5.08 -39.75 -33.67
CA ALA A 188 -3.77 -39.43 -33.13
C ALA A 188 -3.24 -38.10 -33.67
N ALA A 189 -3.44 -37.82 -34.97
CA ALA A 189 -3.08 -36.55 -35.60
C ALA A 189 -3.83 -35.37 -34.97
N ARG A 190 -5.15 -35.51 -34.77
CA ARG A 190 -5.97 -34.47 -34.10
C ARG A 190 -5.55 -34.21 -32.66
N VAL A 191 -5.30 -35.26 -31.87
CA VAL A 191 -4.82 -35.13 -30.48
C VAL A 191 -3.45 -34.44 -30.44
N GLY A 192 -2.55 -34.79 -31.37
CA GLY A 192 -1.26 -34.12 -31.52
C GLY A 192 -1.38 -32.63 -31.84
N LEU A 193 -2.34 -32.27 -32.70
CA LEU A 193 -2.61 -30.89 -33.10
C LEU A 193 -3.16 -30.07 -31.91
N ILE A 194 -4.10 -30.62 -31.15
CA ILE A 194 -4.59 -30.02 -29.88
C ILE A 194 -3.43 -29.80 -28.91
N GLY A 195 -2.54 -30.77 -28.76
CA GLY A 195 -1.37 -30.65 -27.87
C GLY A 195 -0.36 -29.58 -28.29
N ARG A 196 -0.22 -29.30 -29.60
CA ARG A 196 0.61 -28.21 -30.11
C ARG A 196 -0.04 -26.85 -29.89
N ILE A 197 -1.33 -26.71 -30.20
CA ILE A 197 -2.10 -25.50 -29.89
C ILE A 197 -1.98 -25.16 -28.40
N GLN A 198 -2.20 -26.14 -27.52
CA GLN A 198 -2.13 -25.96 -26.06
C GLN A 198 -0.77 -25.43 -25.58
N ARG A 199 0.34 -25.94 -26.13
CA ARG A 199 1.69 -25.45 -25.77
C ARG A 199 1.97 -24.06 -26.31
N GLN A 200 1.56 -23.80 -27.54
CA GLN A 200 1.84 -22.54 -28.22
C GLN A 200 1.02 -21.39 -27.63
N LEU A 201 -0.22 -21.64 -27.19
CA LEU A 201 -1.06 -20.66 -26.48
C LEU A 201 -0.42 -20.17 -25.17
N TYR A 202 0.38 -21.01 -24.49
CA TYR A 202 1.11 -20.61 -23.26
C TYR A 202 2.45 -19.93 -23.56
N ASP A 203 3.17 -20.34 -24.61
CA ASP A 203 4.41 -19.65 -25.01
C ASP A 203 4.14 -18.19 -25.46
N ILE A 204 2.89 -17.87 -25.81
CA ILE A 204 2.41 -16.53 -26.17
C ILE A 204 2.39 -15.57 -24.95
N ASP A 205 2.12 -16.06 -23.73
CA ASP A 205 2.03 -15.25 -22.49
C ASP A 205 3.36 -14.61 -22.02
N GLY A 206 4.43 -14.71 -22.81
CA GLY A 206 5.69 -14.02 -22.54
C GLY A 206 6.54 -13.70 -23.77
N LYS A 207 6.07 -14.01 -24.99
CA LYS A 207 6.78 -13.75 -26.24
C LYS A 207 5.78 -13.41 -27.35
N ASN A 208 5.98 -12.23 -27.96
CA ASN A 208 5.31 -11.85 -29.20
C ASN A 208 5.54 -12.93 -30.26
N THR A 209 4.56 -13.80 -30.45
CA THR A 209 4.61 -14.89 -31.42
C THR A 209 3.96 -14.41 -32.70
N ASP A 210 4.70 -14.51 -33.81
CA ASP A 210 4.20 -14.17 -35.14
C ASP A 210 3.05 -15.11 -35.51
N LEU A 211 1.84 -14.54 -35.62
CA LEU A 211 0.62 -15.26 -35.97
C LEU A 211 0.73 -15.94 -37.35
N ALA A 212 1.47 -15.33 -38.28
CA ALA A 212 1.65 -15.88 -39.61
C ALA A 212 2.45 -17.19 -39.57
N ALA A 213 3.57 -17.21 -38.85
CA ALA A 213 4.38 -18.42 -38.67
C ALA A 213 3.59 -19.56 -37.98
N PHE A 214 2.71 -19.22 -37.03
CA PHE A 214 1.84 -20.20 -36.36
C PHE A 214 0.81 -20.83 -37.31
N LEU A 215 0.03 -20.00 -38.00
CA LEU A 215 -1.02 -20.48 -38.91
C LEU A 215 -0.42 -21.32 -40.05
N GLN A 216 0.76 -20.93 -40.54
CA GLN A 216 1.49 -21.69 -41.55
C GLN A 216 1.85 -23.10 -41.06
N GLY A 217 2.38 -23.22 -39.84
CA GLY A 217 2.70 -24.53 -39.23
C GLY A 217 1.47 -25.40 -39.02
N LEU A 218 0.38 -24.80 -38.51
CA LEU A 218 -0.87 -25.51 -38.24
C LEU A 218 -1.51 -26.09 -39.51
N VAL A 219 -1.51 -25.30 -40.59
CA VAL A 219 -2.07 -25.71 -41.88
C VAL A 219 -1.23 -26.81 -42.52
N ASN A 220 0.10 -26.72 -42.43
CA ASN A 220 0.99 -27.77 -42.95
C ASN A 220 0.74 -29.12 -42.25
N ASP A 221 0.61 -29.12 -40.92
CA ASP A 221 0.32 -30.34 -40.16
C ASP A 221 -1.04 -30.95 -40.51
N LEU A 222 -2.05 -30.10 -40.74
CA LEU A 222 -3.39 -30.56 -41.13
C LEU A 222 -3.38 -31.17 -42.53
N ALA A 223 -2.65 -30.55 -43.46
CA ALA A 223 -2.47 -31.02 -44.83
C ALA A 223 -1.78 -32.38 -44.89
N GLU A 224 -0.77 -32.63 -44.05
CA GLU A 224 -0.12 -33.94 -43.93
C GLU A 224 -1.08 -35.02 -43.40
N SER A 225 -1.99 -34.67 -42.49
CA SER A 225 -2.91 -35.64 -41.87
C SER A 225 -4.06 -36.09 -42.79
N ASP A 226 -4.63 -35.17 -43.58
CA ASP A 226 -5.85 -35.47 -44.37
C ASP A 226 -5.54 -36.30 -45.63
N GLY A 227 -4.26 -36.39 -46.03
CA GLY A 227 -3.79 -37.24 -47.14
C GLY A 227 -4.39 -36.89 -48.51
N ARG A 228 -5.09 -35.76 -48.62
CA ARG A 228 -5.75 -35.30 -49.85
C ARG A 228 -4.75 -34.57 -50.73
N VAL A 229 -4.30 -35.26 -51.77
CA VAL A 229 -3.44 -34.68 -52.81
C VAL A 229 -4.27 -33.70 -53.66
N GLY A 230 -3.84 -32.44 -53.74
CA GLY A 230 -4.44 -31.43 -54.63
C GLY A 230 -5.16 -30.25 -53.96
N ILE A 231 -5.13 -30.14 -52.62
CA ILE A 231 -5.69 -28.98 -51.92
C ILE A 231 -4.60 -27.90 -51.79
N ARG A 232 -4.87 -26.69 -52.31
CA ARG A 232 -4.03 -25.51 -52.09
C ARG A 232 -4.61 -24.71 -50.94
N TYR A 233 -3.81 -24.51 -49.89
CA TYR A 233 -4.14 -23.62 -48.79
C TYR A 233 -3.53 -22.25 -49.06
N ASP A 234 -4.31 -21.20 -48.90
CA ASP A 234 -3.85 -19.81 -49.00
C ASP A 234 -4.06 -19.15 -47.64
N ILE A 235 -2.99 -18.59 -47.07
CA ILE A 235 -2.98 -18.01 -45.72
C ILE A 235 -2.65 -16.53 -45.88
N ALA A 236 -3.67 -15.69 -45.73
CA ALA A 236 -3.51 -14.23 -45.72
C ALA A 236 -3.53 -13.75 -44.25
N VAL A 237 -2.39 -13.30 -43.75
CA VAL A 237 -2.26 -12.71 -42.41
C VAL A 237 -1.76 -11.29 -42.55
N GLU A 238 -2.41 -10.36 -41.85
CA GLU A 238 -2.02 -8.96 -41.87
C GLU A 238 -0.67 -8.79 -41.14
N PRO A 239 0.32 -8.11 -41.75
CA PRO A 239 1.66 -8.02 -41.19
C PRO A 239 1.66 -7.26 -39.86
N GLY A 240 2.32 -7.84 -38.85
CA GLY A 240 2.46 -7.22 -37.52
C GLY A 240 1.41 -7.63 -36.49
N ILE A 241 0.46 -8.50 -36.83
CA ILE A 241 -0.44 -9.10 -35.84
C ILE A 241 0.35 -10.09 -34.99
N THR A 242 0.44 -9.78 -33.70
CA THR A 242 0.97 -10.67 -32.67
C THR A 242 -0.19 -11.16 -31.83
N LEU A 243 -0.16 -12.44 -31.49
CA LEU A 243 -1.10 -12.97 -30.50
C LEU A 243 -0.66 -12.42 -29.14
N ASP A 244 -1.52 -11.62 -28.52
CA ASP A 244 -1.33 -11.16 -27.14
C ASP A 244 -2.05 -12.15 -26.23
N GLY A 245 -1.40 -12.59 -25.15
CA GLY A 245 -1.93 -13.60 -24.23
C GLY A 245 -3.08 -13.12 -23.35
N ASP A 246 -3.24 -11.80 -23.23
CA ASP A 246 -4.30 -11.16 -22.44
C ASP A 246 -5.55 -10.88 -23.31
N SER A 247 -6.47 -11.83 -23.38
CA SER A 247 -7.89 -11.55 -23.63
C SER A 247 -8.84 -12.52 -22.94
#